data_AF-A0A519H1Q3-F1
#
_entry.id   AF-A0A519H1Q3-F1
#
_cell.length_a   1.000
_cell.length_b   1.000
_cell.length_c   1.000
_cell.angle_alpha   90.00
_cell.angle_beta   90.00
_cell.angle_gamma   90.00
#
_symmetry.space_group_name_H-M   'P 1'
#
loop_
_entity.id
_entity.type
_entity.pdbx_description
1 polymer ?
#
loop_
_entity_poly.entity_id
_entity_poly.type
_entity_poly.pdbx_seq_one_letter_code
_entity_poly.pdbx_strand_id
1 'polypeptide(L)' 'SHNRIGLQIRGMLWAQPVPLEFLMRSRIDLEEGRIEIEDLAHPNPR' A
#
# COMPACT_ATOMS: atom_id res chain seq x y z
N SER A 1 18.39 -0.72 7.63
CA SER A 1 18.11 -1.31 6.30
C SER A 1 18.41 -0.30 5.20
N HIS A 2 19.41 -0.57 4.36
CA HIS A 2 19.80 0.31 3.25
C HIS A 2 19.23 -0.12 1.89
N ASN A 3 18.93 -1.42 1.71
CA ASN A 3 18.34 -1.96 0.49
C ASN A 3 16.84 -2.23 0.68
N ARG A 4 16.00 -1.36 0.11
CA ARG A 4 14.53 -1.53 0.13
C ARG A 4 13.95 -1.28 -1.24
N ILE A 5 12.99 -2.11 -1.64
CA ILE A 5 12.15 -1.88 -2.83
C ILE A 5 10.76 -1.46 -2.36
N GLY A 6 10.24 -0.39 -2.97
CA GLY A 6 8.89 0.10 -2.73
C GLY A 6 8.02 -0.06 -3.98
N LEU A 7 6.80 -0.55 -3.79
CA LEU A 7 5.76 -0.56 -4.82
C LEU A 7 4.56 0.25 -4.33
N GLN A 8 3.99 1.08 -5.21
CA GLN A 8 2.78 1.83 -4.93
C GLN A 8 1.74 1.58 -6.01
N ILE A 9 0.54 1.18 -5.59
CA ILE A 9 -0.61 0.96 -6.47
C ILE A 9 -1.67 2.02 -6.13
N ARG A 10 -2.17 2.69 -7.18
CA ARG A 10 -3.19 3.73 -7.11
C ARG A 10 -4.28 3.44 -8.12
N GLY A 11 -5.53 3.63 -7.73
CA GLY A 11 -6.63 3.52 -8.66
C GLY A 11 -7.99 3.62 -8.00
N MET A 12 -9.01 3.40 -8.82
CA MET A 12 -10.38 3.25 -8.35
C MET A 12 -10.73 1.76 -8.35
N LEU A 13 -11.18 1.25 -7.22
CA LEU A 13 -11.76 -0.09 -7.18
C LEU A 13 -13.19 -0.03 -7.69
N TRP A 14 -13.55 -1.05 -8.45
CA TRP A 14 -14.93 -1.24 -8.85
C TRP A 14 -15.78 -1.59 -7.62
N ALA A 15 -16.88 -0.86 -7.45
CA ALA A 15 -17.80 -1.01 -6.33
C ALA A 15 -19.20 -0.47 -6.70
N GLN A 16 -20.18 -0.73 -5.83
CA GLN A 16 -21.55 -0.21 -5.95
C GLN A 16 -21.96 0.47 -4.64
N PRO A 17 -22.67 1.62 -4.69
CA PRO A 17 -23.16 2.33 -5.89
C PRO A 17 -22.10 3.21 -6.56
N VAL A 18 -20.95 3.45 -5.92
CA VAL A 18 -19.88 4.32 -6.42
C VAL A 18 -18.52 3.62 -6.30
N PRO A 19 -17.55 3.93 -7.17
CA PRO A 19 -16.18 3.43 -7.05
C PRO A 19 -15.49 3.89 -5.76
N LEU A 20 -14.53 3.10 -5.27
CA LEU A 20 -13.77 3.40 -4.06
C LEU A 20 -12.34 3.83 -4.40
N GLU A 21 -11.83 4.84 -3.71
CA GLU A 21 -10.42 5.22 -3.82
C GLU A 21 -9.53 4.13 -3.23
N PHE A 22 -8.47 3.76 -3.94
CA PHE A 22 -7.49 2.80 -3.48
C PHE A 22 -6.07 3.34 -3.62
N LEU A 23 -5.35 3.24 -2.53
CA LEU A 23 -3.95 3.62 -2.43
C LEU A 23 -3.27 2.65 -1.48
N MET A 24 -2.43 1.78 -2.05
CA MET A 24 -1.63 0.84 -1.28
C MET A 24 -0.16 1.09 -1.53
N ARG A 25 0.64 0.98 -0.47
CA ARG A 25 2.10 0.94 -0.54
C ARG A 25 2.58 -0.38 0.02
N SER A 26 3.57 -0.98 -0.61
CA SER A 26 4.36 -2.05 -0.02
C SER A 26 5.84 -1.68 0.02
N ARG A 27 6.54 -2.21 1.02
CA ARG A 27 8.00 -2.11 1.16
C ARG A 27 8.57 -3.51 1.41
N ILE A 28 9.62 -3.85 0.68
CA ILE A 28 10.38 -5.08 0.86
C ILE A 28 11.76 -4.69 1.38
N ASP A 29 12.13 -5.23 2.53
CA ASP A 29 13.50 -5.20 3.06
C ASP A 29 14.29 -6.36 2.43
N LEU A 30 15.35 -6.05 1.69
CA LEU A 30 16.13 -7.07 0.98
C LEU A 30 17.18 -7.76 1.87
N GLU A 31 17.42 -7.24 3.08
CA GLU A 31 18.38 -7.82 4.02
C GLU A 31 17.71 -8.90 4.88
N GLU A 32 16.48 -8.63 5.31
CA GLU A 32 15.71 -9.52 6.20
C GLU A 32 14.59 -10.29 5.48
N GLY A 33 14.31 -9.94 4.23
CA GLY A 33 13.17 -10.49 3.47
C GLY A 33 11.81 -10.04 4.00
N ARG A 34 11.78 -9.01 4.87
CA ARG A 34 10.55 -8.52 5.50
C ARG A 34 9.70 -7.75 4.49
N ILE A 35 8.40 -8.02 4.50
CA ILE A 35 7.42 -7.31 3.65
C ILE A 35 6.45 -6.54 4.56
N GLU A 36 6.29 -5.25 4.26
CA GLU A 36 5.32 -4.36 4.89
C GLU A 36 4.31 -3.91 3.84
N ILE A 37 3.02 -3.96 4.17
CA ILE A 37 1.93 -3.47 3.32
C ILE A 37 1.12 -2.47 4.13
N GLU A 38 0.85 -1.32 3.54
CA GLU A 38 0.10 -0.22 4.14
C GLU A 38 -1.03 0.20 3.19
N ASP A 39 -2.26 0.20 3.70
CA ASP A 39 -3.38 0.92 3.08
C ASP A 39 -3.28 2.39 3.50
N LEU A 40 -3.22 3.27 2.51
CA LEU A 40 -3.11 4.71 2.68
C LEU A 40 -4.36 5.45 2.17
N ALA A 41 -5.36 4.74 1.62
CA ALA A 41 -6.64 5.34 1.25
C ALA A 41 -7.49 5.65 2.50
N HIS A 42 -7.33 4.85 3.55
CA HIS A 42 -7.97 5.06 4.85
C HIS A 42 -6.92 5.05 5.96
N PRO A 43 -6.12 6.13 6.10
CA PRO A 43 -5.18 6.21 7.20
C PRO A 43 -5.96 6.11 8.52
N ASN A 44 -5.69 5.05 9.29
CA ASN A 44 -6.29 4.87 10.61
C ASN A 44 -6.00 6.12 11.43
N PRO A 45 -7.01 6.88 11.91
CA PRO A 45 -6.81 8.18 12.54
C PRO A 45 -6.32 8.08 13.99
N ARG A 46 -5.35 7.20 14.26
CA ARG A 46 -4.71 7.12 15.58
C ARG A 46 -3.91 8.39 15.88
#